data_AF-A0A3L6TLM1-F1
#
_entry.id   AF-A0A3L6TLM1-F1
#
_cell.length_a   1.000
_cell.length_b   1.000
_cell.length_c   1.000
_cell.angle_alpha   90.00
_cell.angle_beta   90.00
_cell.angle_gamma   90.00
#
_symmetry.space_group_name_H-M   'P 1'
#
loop_
_entity.id
_entity.type
_entity.pdbx_description
1 polymer ?
#
loop_
_entity_poly.entity_id
_entity_poly.type
_entity_poly.pdbx_seq_one_letter_code
_entity_poly.pdbx_strand_id
1 'polypeptide(L)'
;MNRYDLLGEGQKKLDYVLVLTVENFLQRRLQTIVFKNSMAKVGRQLVNIPSFMVRVDPEKHIDFSLTSPLGGGEPGRVKRKNQKKASGGGGDGDEDKE
;
A
#
# COMPACT_ATOMS: atom_id res chain seq x y z
N MET A 1 -8.17 -22.18 6.77
CA MET A 1 -8.53 -21.53 5.49
C MET A 1 -9.54 -20.40 5.66
N ASN A 2 -10.48 -20.53 6.60
CA ASN A 2 -11.51 -19.54 6.89
C ASN A 2 -10.95 -18.16 7.29
N ARG A 3 -9.79 -18.10 7.98
CA ARG A 3 -9.11 -16.83 8.30
C ARG A 3 -8.64 -16.02 7.09
N TYR A 4 -8.49 -16.68 5.94
CA TYR A 4 -8.07 -16.07 4.69
C TYR A 4 -9.22 -16.02 3.69
N ASP A 5 -10.46 -16.24 4.13
CA ASP A 5 -11.64 -16.30 3.25
C ASP A 5 -11.55 -17.35 2.13
N LEU A 6 -10.70 -18.36 2.29
CA LEU A 6 -10.55 -19.41 1.28
C LEU A 6 -11.69 -20.44 1.34
N LEU A 7 -12.40 -20.49 2.46
CA LEU A 7 -13.54 -21.38 2.69
C LEU A 7 -14.61 -20.62 3.46
N GLY A 8 -15.88 -20.83 3.12
CA GLY A 8 -17.01 -20.25 3.84
C GLY A 8 -17.15 -20.81 5.27
N GLU A 9 -17.88 -20.11 6.14
CA GLU A 9 -17.97 -20.44 7.58
C GLU A 9 -18.51 -21.86 7.87
N GLY A 10 -19.38 -22.38 7.00
CA GLY A 10 -19.92 -23.75 7.09
C GLY A 10 -19.10 -24.82 6.36
N GLN A 11 -18.09 -24.45 5.58
CA GLN A 11 -17.31 -25.37 4.75
C GLN A 11 -16.08 -25.87 5.51
N LYS A 12 -16.30 -26.82 6.44
CA LYS A 12 -15.23 -27.39 7.28
C LYS A 12 -14.82 -28.82 6.90
N LYS A 13 -15.40 -29.38 5.83
CA LYS A 13 -15.03 -30.72 5.31
C LYS A 13 -13.83 -30.64 4.37
N LEU A 14 -13.06 -31.72 4.29
CA LEU A 14 -11.90 -31.85 3.41
C LEU A 14 -12.24 -31.69 1.93
N ASP A 15 -13.44 -32.12 1.53
CA ASP A 15 -13.88 -32.03 0.12
C ASP A 15 -13.84 -30.59 -0.40
N TYR A 16 -14.16 -29.60 0.44
CA TYR A 16 -14.08 -28.19 0.05
C TYR A 16 -12.65 -27.69 -0.10
N VAL A 17 -11.69 -28.28 0.63
CA VAL A 17 -10.26 -27.96 0.50
C VAL A 17 -9.72 -28.49 -0.82
N LEU A 18 -10.16 -29.68 -1.24
CA LEU A 18 -9.71 -30.32 -2.47
C LEU A 18 -10.19 -29.59 -3.74
N VAL A 19 -11.31 -28.88 -3.66
CA VAL A 19 -11.88 -28.08 -4.77
C VAL A 19 -11.19 -26.72 -4.92
N LEU A 20 -10.27 -26.34 -4.03
CA LEU A 20 -9.62 -25.04 -4.11
C LEU A 20 -8.74 -24.91 -5.36
N THR A 21 -8.96 -23.84 -6.09
CA THR A 21 -8.17 -23.48 -7.27
C THR A 21 -7.03 -22.53 -6.89
N VAL A 22 -6.03 -22.41 -7.77
CA VAL A 22 -4.92 -21.44 -7.60
C VAL A 22 -5.44 -20.01 -7.52
N GLU A 23 -6.52 -19.71 -8.24
CA GLU A 23 -7.16 -18.39 -8.25
C GLU A 23 -7.60 -17.96 -6.85
N ASN A 24 -8.15 -18.88 -6.05
CA ASN A 24 -8.58 -18.60 -4.67
C ASN A 24 -7.41 -18.05 -3.84
N PHE A 25 -6.20 -18.58 -4.02
CA PHE A 25 -5.01 -18.10 -3.32
C PHE A 25 -4.46 -16.79 -3.89
N LEU A 26 -4.49 -16.60 -5.21
CA LEU A 26 -4.04 -15.36 -5.85
C LEU A 26 -4.92 -14.17 -5.48
N GLN A 27 -6.21 -14.39 -5.25
CA GLN A 27 -7.15 -13.36 -4.81
C GLN A 27 -6.85 -12.84 -3.40
N ARG A 28 -6.18 -13.64 -2.55
CA ARG A 28 -5.84 -13.26 -1.17
C ARG A 28 -4.46 -12.61 -1.03
N ARG A 29 -3.75 -12.36 -2.13
CA ARG A 29 -2.48 -11.63 -2.13
C ARG A 29 -2.70 -10.13 -1.94
N LEU A 30 -1.81 -9.50 -1.19
CA LEU A 30 -1.81 -8.07 -0.94
C LEU A 30 -1.89 -7.27 -2.24
N GLN A 31 -1.12 -7.64 -3.26
CA GLN A 31 -1.17 -6.99 -4.57
C GLN A 31 -2.59 -6.95 -5.17
N THR A 32 -3.29 -8.09 -5.19
CA THR A 32 -4.62 -8.21 -5.80
C THR A 32 -5.65 -7.46 -4.97
N ILE A 33 -5.52 -7.50 -3.64
CA ILE A 33 -6.41 -6.76 -2.73
C ILE A 33 -6.17 -5.25 -2.83
N VAL A 34 -4.92 -4.81 -2.89
CA VAL A 34 -4.55 -3.41 -3.14
C VAL A 34 -5.08 -2.95 -4.50
N PHE A 35 -5.05 -3.80 -5.54
CA PHE A 35 -5.61 -3.46 -6.84
C PHE A 35 -7.14 -3.29 -6.78
N LYS A 36 -7.84 -4.18 -6.07
CA LYS A 36 -9.29 -4.10 -5.89
C LYS A 36 -9.72 -2.93 -4.99
N ASN A 37 -8.97 -2.66 -3.92
CA ASN A 37 -9.33 -1.69 -2.88
C ASN A 37 -8.57 -0.35 -3.03
N SER A 38 -7.68 -0.23 -4.02
CA SER A 38 -6.87 0.95 -4.36
C SER A 38 -5.97 1.52 -3.24
N MET A 39 -5.56 0.73 -2.24
CA MET A 39 -4.87 1.22 -1.03
C MET A 39 -3.83 0.23 -0.45
N ALA A 40 -2.78 0.68 0.27
CA ALA A 40 -1.63 -0.16 0.68
C ALA A 40 -1.00 0.14 2.07
N LYS A 41 -1.51 -0.52 3.12
CA LYS A 41 -1.03 -0.60 4.52
C LYS A 41 -1.72 -1.80 5.14
N VAL A 42 -1.25 -2.32 6.26
CA VAL A 42 -2.01 -3.32 7.02
C VAL A 42 -1.91 -2.93 8.49
N GLY A 43 -2.94 -2.26 9.02
CA GLY A 43 -2.95 -1.82 10.42
C GLY A 43 -1.77 -0.91 10.76
N ARG A 44 -1.10 -1.09 11.90
CA ARG A 44 0.03 -0.24 12.33
C ARG A 44 1.37 -0.54 11.61
N GLN A 45 1.43 -1.58 10.78
CA GLN A 45 2.69 -2.06 10.19
C GLN A 45 2.74 -1.79 8.69
N LEU A 46 3.91 -1.35 8.22
CA LEU A 46 4.19 -1.24 6.80
C LEU A 46 4.49 -2.64 6.24
N VAL A 47 3.77 -3.03 5.19
CA VAL A 47 4.02 -4.26 4.45
C VAL A 47 4.42 -3.89 3.04
N ASN A 48 5.59 -4.36 2.60
CA ASN A 48 6.20 -4.05 1.31
C ASN A 48 6.30 -5.26 0.36
N ILE A 49 5.70 -6.40 0.74
CA ILE A 49 5.78 -7.66 -0.01
C ILE A 49 4.45 -7.90 -0.75
N PRO A 50 4.41 -7.86 -2.11
CA PRO A 50 3.19 -8.06 -2.89
C PRO A 50 2.58 -9.47 -2.75
N SER A 51 3.38 -10.47 -2.38
CA SER A 51 2.96 -11.86 -2.14
C SER A 51 2.37 -12.12 -0.74
N PHE A 52 2.27 -11.10 0.10
CA PHE A 52 1.70 -11.26 1.44
C PHE A 52 0.24 -11.74 1.36
N MET A 53 -0.08 -12.86 2.02
CA MET A 53 -1.46 -13.34 2.14
C MET A 53 -2.19 -12.54 3.22
N VAL A 54 -3.24 -11.82 2.81
CA VAL A 54 -4.05 -10.98 3.68
C VAL A 54 -5.15 -11.80 4.34
N ARG A 55 -5.29 -11.70 5.66
CA ARG A 55 -6.40 -12.29 6.41
C ARG A 55 -7.65 -11.40 6.33
N VAL A 56 -8.83 -11.96 6.59
CA VAL A 56 -10.11 -11.22 6.54
C VAL A 56 -10.14 -10.05 7.53
N ASP A 57 -9.78 -10.29 8.79
CA ASP A 57 -9.85 -9.25 9.84
C ASP A 57 -8.99 -8.00 9.53
N PRO A 58 -7.71 -8.12 9.13
CA PRO A 58 -6.88 -6.97 8.82
C PRO A 58 -7.18 -6.33 7.46
N GLU A 59 -8.02 -6.92 6.61
CA GLU A 59 -8.35 -6.38 5.28
C GLU A 59 -9.00 -4.98 5.35
N LYS A 60 -9.82 -4.74 6.39
CA LYS A 60 -10.44 -3.44 6.65
C LYS A 60 -9.42 -2.34 7.01
N HIS A 61 -8.20 -2.72 7.37
CA HIS A 61 -7.15 -1.81 7.83
C HIS A 61 -6.12 -1.53 6.74
N ILE A 62 -6.51 -1.71 5.48
CA ILE A 62 -5.67 -1.45 4.32
C ILE A 62 -5.92 -0.03 3.81
N ASP A 63 -4.93 0.84 3.98
CA ASP A 63 -4.96 2.26 3.59
C ASP A 63 -3.55 2.73 3.17
N PHE A 64 -3.25 3.96 2.78
CA PHE A 64 -1.86 4.40 2.68
C PHE A 64 -1.21 4.56 4.07
N SER A 65 0.13 4.47 4.12
CA SER A 65 0.87 4.85 5.34
C SER A 65 0.66 6.34 5.63
N LEU A 66 0.44 6.69 6.90
CA LEU A 66 0.33 8.09 7.34
C LEU A 66 1.62 8.87 7.10
N THR A 67 2.76 8.17 7.05
CA THR A 67 4.07 8.74 6.72
C THR A 67 4.33 8.83 5.21
N SER A 68 3.47 8.22 4.39
CA SER A 68 3.63 8.26 2.94
C SER A 68 3.09 9.59 2.40
N PRO A 69 3.74 10.19 1.40
CA PRO A 69 3.19 11.35 0.69
C PRO A 69 1.79 11.11 0.11
N LEU A 70 1.46 9.86 -0.24
CA LEU A 70 0.15 9.48 -0.76
C LEU A 70 -0.92 9.29 0.33
N GLY A 71 -0.50 9.15 1.60
CA GLY A 71 -1.38 9.01 2.76
C GLY A 71 -1.44 10.25 3.64
N GLY A 72 -1.13 11.42 3.08
CA GLY A 72 -1.15 12.71 3.79
C GLY A 72 0.14 13.05 4.56
N GLY A 73 1.19 12.22 4.45
CA GLY A 73 2.50 12.49 5.02
C GLY A 73 3.28 13.58 4.29
N GLU A 74 4.42 13.99 4.86
CA GLU A 74 5.27 15.01 4.27
C GLU A 74 5.68 14.68 2.82
N PRO A 75 5.81 15.70 1.95
CA PRO A 75 6.35 15.51 0.61
C PRO A 75 7.68 14.74 0.62
N GLY A 76 7.81 13.79 -0.30
CA GLY A 76 9.01 12.96 -0.42
C GLY A 76 10.28 13.78 -0.64
N ARG A 77 11.44 13.20 -0.33
CA ARG A 77 12.76 13.85 -0.40
C ARG A 77 13.00 14.59 -1.72
N VAL A 78 12.65 13.97 -2.85
CA VAL A 78 12.83 14.55 -4.19
C VAL A 78 11.95 15.79 -4.38
N LYS A 79 10.68 15.74 -3.97
CA LYS A 79 9.76 16.87 -4.05
C LYS A 79 10.22 18.03 -3.17
N ARG A 80 10.67 17.76 -1.93
CA ARG A 80 11.28 18.77 -1.05
C ARG A 80 12.56 19.37 -1.62
N LYS A 81 13.43 18.56 -2.24
CA LYS A 81 14.65 19.04 -2.90
C LYS A 81 14.33 19.98 -4.05
N ASN A 82 13.33 19.65 -4.87
CA ASN A 82 12.91 20.49 -5.98
C ASN A 82 12.26 21.79 -5.50
N GLN A 83 11.45 21.75 -4.44
CA GLN A 83 10.87 22.96 -3.83
C GLN A 83 11.95 23.90 -3.27
N LYS A 84 12.97 23.37 -2.57
CA LYS A 84 14.10 24.16 -2.07
C LYS A 84 14.92 24.81 -3.19
N LYS A 85 15.10 24.11 -4.31
CA LYS A 85 15.74 24.67 -5.50
C LYS A 85 14.91 25.79 -6.12
N ALA A 86 13.59 25.63 -6.18
CA ALA A 86 12.69 26.65 -6.70
C ALA A 86 12.63 27.88 -5.79
N SER A 87 12.70 27.72 -4.46
CA SER A 87 12.69 28.84 -3.51
C SER A 87 14.05 29.53 -3.32
N GLY A 88 15.16 28.87 -3.71
CA GLY A 88 16.52 29.41 -3.62
C GLY A 88 17.01 30.13 -4.88
N GLY A 89 16.13 30.39 -5.86
CA GLY A 89 16.45 31.03 -7.13
C GLY A 89 16.17 32.54 -7.18
N GLY A 90 16.17 33.23 -6.05
CA GLY A 90 15.98 34.67 -5.97
C GLY A 90 16.98 35.29 -5.01
N GLY A 91 18.03 35.90 -5.57
CA GLY A 91 18.98 36.75 -4.85
C GLY A 91 20.41 36.26 -4.90
N ASP A 92 21.14 36.56 -5.98
CA ASP A 92 22.36 37.37 -5.89
C ASP A 92 22.78 37.89 -7.27
N GLY A 93 23.01 39.21 -7.37
CA GLY A 93 23.46 39.90 -8.59
C GLY A 93 22.76 41.25 -8.87
N ASP A 94 22.66 42.12 -7.86
CA ASP A 94 22.44 43.55 -8.07
C ASP A 94 23.77 44.22 -8.48
N GLU A 95 23.67 45.26 -9.31
CA GLU A 95 24.65 46.35 -9.53
C GLU A 95 26.13 46.03 -9.83
N ASP A 96 26.55 46.07 -11.11
CA ASP A 96 27.76 46.82 -11.56
C ASP A 96 27.94 46.85 -13.09
N LYS A 97 27.98 48.08 -13.66
CA LYS A 97 28.67 48.54 -14.91
C LYS A 97 28.22 47.92 -16.25
N GLU A 98 27.75 48.68 -17.24
CA GLU A 98 28.28 49.91 -17.88
C GLU A 98 27.16 50.65 -18.63
#